data_AF-A0A2I0VRS2-F1
#
_entry.id   AF-A0A2I0VRS2-F1
#
_cell.length_a   1.000
_cell.length_b   1.000
_cell.length_c   1.000
_cell.angle_alpha   90.00
_cell.angle_beta   90.00
_cell.angle_gamma   90.00
#
_symmetry.space_group_name_H-M   'P 1'
#
loop_
_entity.id
_entity.type
_entity.pdbx_description
1 polymer ?
#
loop_
_entity_poly.entity_id
_entity_poly.type
_entity_poly.pdbx_seq_one_letter_code
_entity_poly.pdbx_strand_id
1 'polypeptide(L)' 'MACPNQISHEIIDSAEESFEASQAEFSEAEIDLIVRIYNLIGERWSLIAGRIPGRTAEEIEKYWKSKHASSA' A
#
# COMPACT_ATOMS: atom_id res chain seq x y z
N MET A 1 16.91 44.24 -21.64
CA MET A 1 17.73 43.02 -21.77
C MET A 1 18.40 42.75 -20.43
N ALA A 2 18.17 41.71 -19.66
CA ALA A 2 17.23 40.59 -19.69
C ALA A 2 16.77 40.35 -18.23
N CYS A 3 15.59 39.77 -18.06
CA CYS A 3 14.86 39.65 -16.80
C CYS A 3 15.62 38.89 -15.69
N PRO A 4 15.46 39.25 -14.41
CA PRO A 4 15.82 38.39 -13.28
C PRO A 4 14.77 37.28 -13.10
N ASN A 5 15.25 36.06 -12.91
CA ASN A 5 14.62 34.93 -12.21
C ASN A 5 13.17 34.55 -12.60
N GLN A 6 13.02 33.47 -13.38
CA GLN A 6 11.80 32.67 -13.38
C GLN A 6 12.11 31.25 -13.88
N ILE A 7 12.51 30.37 -12.96
CA ILE A 7 12.13 28.96 -13.08
C ILE A 7 10.92 28.81 -12.19
N SER A 8 9.77 28.93 -12.84
CA SER A 8 8.50 28.51 -12.30
C SER A 8 8.45 26.98 -12.32
N HIS A 9 7.92 26.44 -11.23
CA HIS A 9 6.90 25.40 -11.29
C HIS A 9 7.37 23.96 -11.52
N GLU A 10 7.73 23.30 -10.43
CA GLU A 10 7.21 21.96 -10.21
C GLU A 10 6.38 22.00 -8.93
N ILE A 11 5.15 22.48 -9.12
CA ILE A 11 4.01 22.05 -8.32
C ILE A 11 3.96 20.53 -8.44
N ILE A 12 4.33 19.84 -7.37
CA ILE A 12 3.71 18.56 -7.05
C ILE A 12 2.83 18.85 -5.83
N ASP A 13 1.80 19.65 -6.10
CA ASP A 13 0.56 19.62 -5.33
C ASP A 13 -0.35 18.69 -6.12
N SER A 14 -0.52 17.46 -5.61
CA SER A 14 -1.61 16.58 -5.99
C SER A 14 -1.82 15.68 -4.81
N ALA A 15 -2.56 16.23 -3.85
CA ALA A 15 -3.33 15.44 -2.92
C ALA A 15 -4.13 14.41 -3.72
N GLU A 16 -3.91 13.14 -3.43
CA GLU A 16 -4.96 12.15 -3.51
C GLU A 16 -5.13 11.60 -2.09
N GLU A 17 -5.59 12.48 -1.20
CA GLU A 17 -6.34 12.06 -0.02
C GLU A 17 -7.68 11.55 -0.53
N SER A 18 -7.65 10.35 -1.11
CA SER A 18 -8.86 9.61 -1.47
C SER A 18 -9.45 9.09 -0.17
N PHE A 19 -10.35 9.88 0.42
CA PHE A 19 -11.33 9.34 1.35
C PHE A 19 -12.35 8.51 0.55
N GLU A 20 -11.90 7.36 0.05
CA GLU A 20 -12.76 6.34 -0.54
C GLU A 20 -12.74 5.11 0.38
N ALA A 21 -13.87 4.91 1.08
CA ALA A 21 -14.31 3.66 1.68
C ALA A 21 -13.29 2.86 2.51
N SER A 22 -12.89 3.41 3.66
CA SER A 22 -12.64 2.70 4.93
C SER A 22 -12.01 1.29 4.85
N GLN A 23 -11.00 1.12 4.01
CA GLN A 23 -10.08 -0.02 4.05
C GLN A 23 -8.72 0.59 4.30
N ALA A 24 -8.28 0.59 5.56
CA ALA A 24 -7.00 1.17 5.94
C ALA A 24 -5.90 0.59 5.05
N GLU A 25 -5.22 1.43 4.28
CA GLU A 25 -4.13 1.01 3.40
C GLU A 25 -3.01 0.40 4.23
N PHE A 26 -2.36 -0.64 3.69
CA PHE A 26 -1.18 -1.23 4.32
C PHE A 26 0.02 -0.32 4.09
N SER A 27 0.77 -0.01 5.14
CA SER A 27 2.05 0.68 5.04
C SER A 27 3.08 -0.18 4.30
N GLU A 28 4.11 0.44 3.72
CA GLU A 28 5.18 -0.27 3.01
C GLU A 28 5.84 -1.35 3.88
N ALA A 29 6.07 -1.05 5.16
CA ALA A 29 6.63 -2.01 6.11
C ALA A 29 5.73 -3.23 6.33
N GLU A 30 4.40 -3.03 6.39
CA GLU A 30 3.45 -4.14 6.48
C GLU A 30 3.43 -4.95 5.19
N ILE A 31 3.43 -4.30 4.03
CA ILE A 31 3.46 -4.94 2.71
C ILE A 31 4.72 -5.81 2.55
N ASP A 32 5.89 -5.26 2.87
CA ASP A 32 7.16 -5.98 2.83
C ASP A 32 7.13 -7.23 3.72
N LEU A 33 6.51 -7.12 4.90
CA LEU A 33 6.37 -8.22 5.83
C LEU A 33 5.40 -9.29 5.30
N ILE A 34 4.27 -8.88 4.72
CA ILE A 34 3.31 -9.78 4.06
C ILE A 34 4.00 -10.56 2.95
N VAL A 35 4.67 -9.87 2.02
CA VAL A 35 5.36 -10.49 0.87
C VAL A 35 6.45 -11.46 1.35
N ARG A 36 7.28 -11.05 2.31
CA ARG A 36 8.38 -11.89 2.82
C ARG A 36 7.85 -13.16 3.48
N ILE A 37 6.83 -13.05 4.33
CA ILE A 37 6.30 -14.22 5.04
C ILE A 37 5.50 -15.10 4.08
N TYR A 38 4.70 -14.52 3.18
CA TYR A 38 3.98 -15.26 2.15
C TYR A 38 4.92 -16.13 1.30
N ASN A 39 6.07 -15.59 0.89
CA ASN A 39 7.07 -16.36 0.14
C ASN A 39 7.67 -17.54 0.95
N LEU A 40 7.58 -17.52 2.27
CA LEU A 40 8.07 -18.58 3.16
C LEU A 40 7.00 -19.64 3.48
N ILE A 41 5.75 -19.22 3.72
CA ILE A 41 4.70 -20.10 4.26
C ILE A 41 3.43 -20.18 3.41
N GLY A 42 3.30 -19.40 2.35
CA GLY A 42 2.14 -19.31 1.48
C GLY A 42 0.94 -18.59 2.12
N GLU A 43 -0.27 -19.01 1.75
CA GLU A 43 -1.57 -18.44 2.15
C GLU A 43 -1.96 -18.67 3.63
N ARG A 44 -0.98 -18.83 4.52
CA ARG A 44 -1.21 -19.02 5.97
C ARG A 44 -1.48 -17.69 6.65
N TRP A 45 -2.58 -17.04 6.29
CA TRP A 45 -2.94 -15.67 6.67
C TRP A 45 -2.95 -15.43 8.19
N SER A 46 -3.47 -16.37 8.98
CA SER A 46 -3.47 -16.24 10.45
C SER A 46 -2.06 -16.14 11.05
N LEU A 47 -1.07 -16.81 10.45
CA LEU A 47 0.33 -16.73 10.90
C LEU A 47 0.99 -15.41 10.47
N ILE A 48 0.60 -14.88 9.31
CA ILE A 48 1.08 -13.58 8.80
C ILE A 48 0.50 -12.45 9.66
N ALA A 49 -0.81 -12.46 9.92
CA ALA A 49 -1.51 -11.49 10.78
C ALA A 49 -0.94 -11.45 12.20
N GLY A 50 -0.54 -12.61 12.75
CA GLY A 50 0.13 -12.68 14.05
C GLY A 50 1.47 -11.91 14.13
N ARG A 51 1.99 -11.40 13.02
CA ARG A 51 3.21 -10.57 12.96
C ARG A 51 2.94 -9.11 12.63
N ILE A 52 1.70 -8.74 12.31
CA ILE A 52 1.31 -7.40 11.91
C ILE A 52 0.27 -6.87 12.90
N PRO A 53 0.70 -6.11 13.93
CA PRO A 53 -0.22 -5.66 14.97
C PRO A 53 -1.31 -4.75 14.37
N GLY A 54 -2.56 -5.01 14.74
CA GLY A 54 -3.71 -4.24 14.23
C GLY A 54 -4.24 -4.68 12.88
N ARG A 55 -3.67 -5.75 12.27
CA ARG A 55 -4.19 -6.37 11.05
C ARG A 55 -4.76 -7.75 11.31
N THR A 56 -5.82 -8.10 10.59
CA THR A 56 -6.41 -9.43 10.64
C THR A 56 -6.02 -10.28 9.43
N ALA A 57 -6.22 -11.59 9.54
CA ALA A 57 -5.96 -12.53 8.45
C ALA A 57 -6.81 -12.20 7.21
N GLU A 58 -8.07 -11.82 7.45
CA GLU A 58 -9.05 -11.49 6.42
C GLU A 58 -8.65 -10.23 5.64
N GLU A 59 -8.13 -9.20 6.34
CA GLU A 59 -7.65 -7.97 5.70
C GLU A 59 -6.45 -8.23 4.79
N ILE A 60 -5.50 -9.07 5.24
CA ILE A 60 -4.31 -9.44 4.48
C ILE A 60 -4.69 -10.28 3.26
N GLU A 61 -5.59 -11.26 3.43
CA GLU A 61 -6.09 -12.06 2.31
C GLU A 61 -6.80 -11.19 1.27
N LYS A 62 -7.64 -10.26 1.72
CA LYS A 62 -8.34 -9.31 0.83
C LYS A 62 -7.35 -8.42 0.09
N TYR A 63 -6.34 -7.88 0.77
CA TYR A 63 -5.27 -7.09 0.16
C TYR A 63 -4.54 -7.89 -0.93
N TRP A 64 -4.12 -9.11 -0.60
CA TRP A 64 -3.39 -9.98 -1.53
C TRP A 64 -4.23 -10.29 -2.78
N LYS A 65 -5.47 -10.73 -2.58
CA LYS A 65 -6.41 -10.97 -3.69
C LYS A 65 -6.64 -9.72 -4.51
N SER A 66 -6.80 -8.54 -3.90
CA SER A 66 -6.97 -7.29 -4.63
C SER A 66 -5.75 -6.91 -5.48
N LYS A 67 -4.53 -7.21 -5.03
CA LYS A 67 -3.29 -6.92 -5.79
C LYS A 67 -3.01 -7.94 -6.90
N HIS A 68 -3.44 -9.19 -6.73
CA HIS A 68 -3.21 -10.29 -7.67
C HIS A 68 -4.42 -10.65 -8.54
N ALA A 69 -5.60 -10.10 -8.26
CA ALA A 69 -6.76 -10.15 -9.14
C ALA A 69 -6.56 -9.17 -10.32
N SER A 70 -5.61 -9.48 -11.19
CA SER A 70 -5.45 -8.77 -12.47
C SER A 70 -6.23 -9.52 -13.56
N SER A 71 -7.26 -8.84 -14.08
CA SER A 71 -8.06 -9.10 -15.30
C SER A 71 -8.61 -10.51 -15.52
N ALA A 72 -9.92 -10.66 -15.26
CA ALA A 72 -10.79 -11.40 -16.17
C ALA A 72 -11.27 -10.44 -17.29
#